data_AF-A0A432FRI7-F1
#
_entry.id   AF-A0A432FRI7-F1
#
_cell.length_a   1.000
_cell.length_b   1.000
_cell.length_c   1.000
_cell.angle_alpha   90.00
_cell.angle_beta   90.00
_cell.angle_gamma   90.00
#
_symmetry.space_group_name_H-M   'P 1'
#
loop_
_entity.id
_entity.type
_entity.pdbx_description
1 polymer ?
#
loop_
_entity_poly.entity_id
_entity_poly.type
_entity_poly.pdbx_seq_one_letter_code
_entity_poly.pdbx_strand_id
1 'polypeptide(L)'
;SFAQRLQPWISLGINVKILYNQLPMNESDLAGKGIGFDVGVLMRPGKRMTLGLMVQDLNSYYQWNTGKVFEEEGRVYRDVFPSIFRTGITYKMRKLYIVGDAGIIAGEKSDGSFGHLGQSIRAGVEYTYRKNYFFRGGYGNGRIGVGAGMNFSFLKKNDAFLDYAMIAELPAGMAHIITYVFHF
;
A
#
# COMPACT_ATOMS: atom_id res chain seq x y z
N SER A 1 -8.55 2.37 -10.59
CA SER A 1 -9.32 1.68 -9.53
C SER A 1 -10.77 2.14 -9.54
N PHE A 2 -11.68 1.35 -8.99
CA PHE A 2 -13.08 1.67 -8.81
C PHE A 2 -13.53 1.23 -7.41
N ALA A 3 -14.41 1.99 -6.77
CA ALA A 3 -14.99 1.62 -5.49
C ALA A 3 -16.45 2.05 -5.40
N GLN A 4 -17.30 1.15 -4.88
CA GLN A 4 -18.72 1.36 -4.73
C GLN A 4 -19.14 1.11 -3.28
N ARG A 5 -19.95 2.03 -2.75
CA ARG A 5 -20.64 1.83 -1.48
C ARG A 5 -21.93 1.05 -1.73
N LEU A 6 -21.98 -0.21 -1.33
CA LEU A 6 -23.15 -1.07 -1.52
C LEU A 6 -24.22 -0.81 -0.44
N GLN A 7 -23.78 -0.58 0.80
CA GLN A 7 -24.64 -0.23 1.94
C GLN A 7 -23.93 0.82 2.80
N PRO A 8 -24.63 1.54 3.71
CA PRO A 8 -23.99 2.54 4.59
C PRO A 8 -22.81 1.98 5.40
N TRP A 9 -22.82 0.68 5.68
CA TRP A 9 -21.83 -0.03 6.48
C TRP A 9 -20.88 -0.91 5.65
N ILE A 10 -21.05 -1.06 4.32
CA ILE A 10 -20.16 -1.88 3.48
C ILE A 10 -19.80 -1.19 2.17
N SER A 11 -18.52 -1.25 1.79
CA SER A 11 -18.01 -0.73 0.52
C SER A 11 -17.07 -1.76 -0.09
N LEU A 12 -17.10 -1.89 -1.42
CA LEU A 12 -16.25 -2.79 -2.18
C LEU A 12 -15.42 -1.98 -3.18
N GLY A 13 -14.16 -2.34 -3.33
CA GLY A 13 -13.22 -1.70 -4.26
C GLY A 13 -12.45 -2.73 -5.06
N ILE A 14 -12.20 -2.42 -6.33
CA ILE A 14 -11.40 -3.22 -7.25
C ILE A 14 -10.35 -2.31 -7.87
N ASN A 15 -9.14 -2.82 -8.03
CA ASN A 15 -8.05 -2.11 -8.69
C ASN A 15 -7.43 -3.00 -9.77
N VAL A 16 -7.06 -2.38 -10.89
CA VAL A 16 -6.27 -3.00 -11.95
C VAL A 16 -5.00 -2.18 -12.07
N LYS A 17 -3.85 -2.85 -11.94
CA LYS A 17 -2.52 -2.26 -12.07
C LYS A 17 -1.91 -2.73 -13.39
N ILE A 18 -1.29 -1.80 -14.11
CA ILE A 18 -0.38 -2.12 -15.21
C ILE A 18 1.02 -1.98 -14.65
N LEU A 19 1.79 -3.06 -14.67
CA LEU A 19 3.13 -3.12 -14.11
C LEU A 19 4.13 -3.03 -15.25
N TYR A 20 5.09 -2.12 -15.12
CA TYR A 20 6.19 -1.96 -16.06
C TYR A 20 7.48 -1.84 -15.26
N ASN A 21 8.46 -2.68 -15.57
CA ASN A 21 9.78 -2.62 -14.98
C ASN A 21 10.84 -2.69 -16.09
N GLN A 22 11.76 -1.74 -16.09
CA GLN A 22 12.86 -1.69 -17.05
C GLN A 22 14.16 -1.78 -16.27
N LEU A 23 14.94 -2.83 -16.54
CA LEU A 23 16.23 -3.00 -15.90
C LEU A 23 17.25 -2.05 -16.58
N PRO A 24 18.03 -1.28 -15.80
CA PRO A 24 19.06 -0.39 -16.32
C PRO A 24 20.31 -1.22 -16.68
N MET A 25 20.22 -2.04 -17.73
CA MET A 25 21.39 -2.53 -18.44
C MET A 25 21.39 -1.90 -19.83
N ASN A 26 22.47 -1.18 -20.12
CA ASN A 26 22.68 -0.49 -21.39
C ASN A 26 22.46 -1.44 -22.58
N GLU A 27 21.81 -0.91 -23.61
CA GLU A 27 21.71 -1.41 -24.99
C GLU A 27 20.58 -2.38 -25.38
N SER A 28 19.88 -3.05 -24.47
CA SER A 28 18.99 -4.17 -24.89
C SER A 28 17.51 -4.11 -24.47
N ASP A 29 17.04 -2.96 -23.97
CA ASP A 29 15.60 -2.65 -23.76
C ASP A 29 14.80 -3.80 -23.10
N LEU A 30 15.40 -4.42 -22.08
CA LEU A 30 14.76 -5.50 -21.35
C LEU A 30 13.66 -4.94 -20.43
N ALA A 31 12.42 -5.01 -20.90
CA ALA A 31 11.24 -4.57 -20.19
C ALA A 31 10.37 -5.75 -19.74
N GLY A 32 10.11 -5.82 -18.43
CA GLY A 32 9.10 -6.67 -17.83
C GLY A 32 7.74 -5.96 -17.85
N LYS A 33 6.72 -6.60 -18.47
CA LYS A 33 5.34 -6.09 -18.49
C LYS A 33 4.41 -7.01 -17.72
N GLY A 34 3.45 -6.43 -17.02
CA GLY A 34 2.57 -7.17 -16.13
C GLY A 34 1.21 -6.53 -15.94
N ILE A 35 0.27 -7.33 -15.46
CA ILE A 35 -1.05 -6.88 -15.00
C ILE A 35 -1.22 -7.42 -13.59
N GLY A 36 -1.82 -6.64 -12.70
CA GLY A 36 -2.18 -7.07 -11.36
C GLY A 36 -3.55 -6.60 -10.94
N PHE A 37 -4.18 -7.35 -10.03
CA PHE A 37 -5.52 -7.05 -9.54
C PHE A 37 -5.52 -6.95 -8.01
N ASP A 38 -6.18 -5.92 -7.48
CA ASP A 38 -6.50 -5.86 -6.05
C ASP A 38 -8.01 -5.84 -5.84
N VAL A 39 -8.46 -6.48 -4.76
CA VAL A 39 -9.85 -6.43 -4.31
C VAL A 39 -9.86 -6.07 -2.84
N GLY A 40 -10.75 -5.14 -2.46
CA GLY A 40 -10.88 -4.69 -1.07
C GLY A 40 -12.34 -4.59 -0.66
N VAL A 41 -12.60 -4.91 0.60
CA VAL A 41 -13.88 -4.71 1.27
C VAL A 41 -13.65 -3.88 2.52
N LEU A 42 -14.50 -2.88 2.72
CA LEU A 42 -14.44 -1.97 3.86
C LEU A 42 -15.77 -2.00 4.59
N MET A 43 -15.74 -2.37 5.86
CA MET A 43 -16.91 -2.45 6.72
C MET A 43 -16.87 -1.38 7.81
N ARG A 44 -17.97 -0.67 8.01
CA ARG A 44 -18.14 0.40 9.00
C ARG A 44 -19.33 0.06 9.90
N PRO A 45 -19.17 -0.86 10.88
CA PRO A 45 -20.27 -1.23 11.78
C PRO A 45 -20.74 -0.08 12.68
N GLY A 46 -19.97 1.01 12.77
CA GLY A 46 -20.39 2.23 13.46
C GLY A 46 -19.57 3.45 13.05
N LYS A 47 -19.81 4.60 13.70
CA LYS A 47 -19.13 5.87 13.38
C LYS A 47 -17.67 5.94 13.83
N ARG A 48 -17.25 5.05 14.73
CA ARG A 48 -15.92 5.08 15.37
C ARG A 48 -14.99 3.98 14.88
N MET A 49 -15.51 2.92 14.26
CA MET A 49 -14.73 1.75 13.90
C MET A 49 -14.85 1.47 12.40
N THR A 50 -13.73 1.15 11.78
CA THR A 50 -13.69 0.64 10.40
C THR A 50 -12.85 -0.61 10.35
N LEU A 51 -13.37 -1.64 9.70
CA LEU A 51 -12.68 -2.88 9.39
C LEU A 51 -12.38 -2.91 7.89
N GLY A 52 -11.19 -3.32 7.52
CA GLY A 52 -10.76 -3.46 6.13
C GLY A 52 -10.27 -4.88 5.88
N LEU A 53 -10.67 -5.45 4.75
CA LEU A 53 -10.12 -6.67 4.19
C LEU A 53 -9.62 -6.34 2.78
N MET A 54 -8.42 -6.81 2.45
CA MET A 54 -7.80 -6.55 1.17
C MET A 54 -7.06 -7.78 0.69
N VAL A 55 -7.23 -8.12 -0.58
CA VAL A 55 -6.39 -9.06 -1.31
C VAL A 55 -5.65 -8.23 -2.36
N GLN A 56 -4.33 -8.19 -2.24
CA GLN A 56 -3.47 -7.44 -3.15
C GLN A 56 -2.75 -8.40 -4.08
N ASP A 57 -2.46 -7.90 -5.27
CA ASP A 57 -1.59 -8.53 -6.25
C ASP A 57 -2.07 -9.94 -6.66
N LEU A 58 -3.39 -10.12 -6.78
CA LEU A 58 -4.00 -11.36 -7.25
C LEU A 58 -3.61 -11.61 -8.72
N ASN A 59 -2.99 -12.76 -8.99
CA ASN A 59 -2.50 -13.16 -10.31
C ASN A 59 -1.63 -12.09 -10.99
N SER A 60 -0.81 -11.40 -10.19
CA SER A 60 0.10 -10.37 -10.69
C SER A 60 1.40 -11.02 -11.15
N TYR A 61 1.89 -10.64 -12.32
CA TYR A 61 3.12 -11.21 -12.86
C TYR A 61 3.89 -10.19 -13.71
N TYR A 62 5.21 -10.31 -13.76
CA TYR A 62 6.03 -9.74 -14.82
C TYR A 62 6.33 -10.79 -15.88
N GLN A 63 6.02 -10.49 -17.12
CA GLN A 63 6.51 -11.25 -18.26
C GLN A 63 7.79 -10.61 -18.77
N TRP A 64 8.90 -11.32 -18.61
CA TRP A 64 10.20 -10.92 -19.12
C TRP A 64 10.46 -11.59 -20.47
N ASN A 65 11.03 -10.86 -21.42
CA ASN A 65 11.50 -11.40 -22.68
C ASN A 65 13.02 -11.19 -22.78
N THR A 66 13.77 -12.23 -22.42
CA THR A 66 15.25 -12.20 -22.44
C THR A 66 15.85 -12.64 -23.78
N GLY A 67 15.01 -13.03 -24.75
CA GLY A 67 15.42 -13.46 -26.10
C GLY A 67 16.17 -12.40 -26.91
N LYS A 68 16.05 -11.13 -26.54
CA LYS A 68 16.76 -10.01 -27.18
C LYS A 68 18.17 -9.77 -26.64
N VAL A 69 18.50 -10.34 -25.48
CA VAL A 69 19.79 -10.11 -24.79
C VAL A 69 20.67 -11.36 -24.87
N PHE A 70 20.06 -12.54 -24.80
CA PHE A 70 20.74 -13.83 -24.87
C PHE A 70 20.23 -14.59 -26.11
N GLU A 71 20.94 -14.46 -27.22
CA GLU A 71 20.52 -15.01 -28.53
C GLU A 71 20.36 -16.55 -28.51
N GLU A 72 21.07 -17.28 -27.64
CA GLU A 72 21.01 -18.75 -27.56
C GLU A 72 20.30 -19.30 -26.29
N GLU A 73 20.20 -18.54 -25.20
CA GLU A 73 19.60 -18.98 -23.92
C GLU A 73 18.38 -18.17 -23.48
N GLY A 74 17.97 -17.17 -24.27
CA GLY A 74 16.89 -16.26 -23.90
C GLY A 74 15.54 -16.97 -23.77
N ARG A 75 14.93 -16.86 -22.60
CA ARG A 75 13.61 -17.44 -22.29
C ARG A 75 12.60 -16.35 -22.01
N VAL A 76 11.37 -16.58 -22.48
CA VAL A 76 10.21 -15.85 -21.98
C VAL A 76 9.78 -16.53 -20.69
N TYR A 77 9.91 -15.84 -19.56
CA TYR A 77 9.48 -16.37 -18.27
C TYR A 77 8.54 -15.39 -17.58
N ARG A 78 7.63 -15.95 -16.78
CA ARG A 78 6.70 -15.19 -15.94
C ARG A 78 7.20 -15.25 -14.51
N ASP A 79 7.41 -14.08 -13.93
CA ASP A 79 7.74 -13.90 -12.54
C ASP A 79 6.45 -13.51 -11.80
N VAL A 80 5.88 -14.47 -11.06
CA VAL A 80 4.58 -14.31 -10.39
C VAL A 80 4.80 -13.68 -9.02
N PHE A 81 4.06 -12.62 -8.77
CA PHE A 81 4.09 -11.92 -7.50
C PHE A 81 3.30 -12.68 -6.44
N PRO A 82 3.77 -12.67 -5.18
CA PRO A 82 3.01 -13.24 -4.09
C PRO A 82 1.75 -12.41 -3.84
N SER A 83 0.62 -13.10 -3.66
CA SER A 83 -0.63 -12.47 -3.26
C SER A 83 -0.57 -12.09 -1.79
N ILE A 84 -1.08 -10.90 -1.44
CA ILE A 84 -1.05 -10.39 -0.06
C ILE A 84 -2.47 -10.31 0.47
N PHE A 85 -2.75 -11.05 1.53
CA PHE A 85 -4.01 -10.98 2.26
C PHE A 85 -3.84 -10.07 3.46
N ARG A 86 -4.63 -9.01 3.57
CA ARG A 86 -4.53 -8.05 4.67
C ARG A 86 -5.87 -7.83 5.34
N THR A 87 -5.85 -7.78 6.67
CA THR A 87 -6.95 -7.33 7.50
C THR A 87 -6.51 -6.13 8.33
N GLY A 88 -7.40 -5.16 8.51
CA GLY A 88 -7.10 -3.95 9.25
C GLY A 88 -8.29 -3.48 10.06
N ILE A 89 -8.00 -2.80 11.16
CA ILE A 89 -8.96 -2.18 12.04
C ILE A 89 -8.53 -0.76 12.36
N THR A 90 -9.51 0.13 12.45
CA THR A 90 -9.30 1.50 12.91
C THR A 90 -10.32 1.85 13.97
N TYR A 91 -9.91 2.64 14.97
CA TYR A 91 -10.76 3.10 16.05
C TYR A 91 -10.54 4.58 16.33
N LYS A 92 -11.61 5.37 16.28
CA LYS A 92 -11.60 6.82 16.51
C LYS A 92 -12.12 7.17 17.90
N MET A 93 -11.25 7.76 18.72
CA MET A 93 -11.54 8.21 20.08
C MET A 93 -11.28 9.71 20.25
N ARG A 94 -12.33 10.54 20.09
CA ARG A 94 -12.26 12.01 20.20
C ARG A 94 -11.18 12.63 19.28
N LYS A 95 -10.01 12.94 19.84
CA LYS A 95 -8.85 13.53 19.15
C LYS A 95 -7.79 12.50 18.75
N LEU A 96 -7.95 11.24 19.19
CA LEU A 96 -7.05 10.14 18.92
C LEU A 96 -7.67 9.21 17.86
N TYR A 97 -6.86 8.76 16.93
CA TYR A 97 -7.22 7.79 15.91
C TYR A 97 -6.19 6.67 15.94
N ILE A 98 -6.63 5.45 16.20
CA ILE A 98 -5.77 4.27 16.31
C ILE A 98 -6.02 3.41 15.09
N VAL A 99 -4.95 2.88 14.50
CA VAL A 99 -4.99 1.97 13.36
C VAL A 99 -4.09 0.78 13.62
N GLY A 100 -4.53 -0.40 13.21
CA GLY A 100 -3.72 -1.61 13.20
C GLY A 100 -4.06 -2.45 11.99
N ASP A 101 -3.07 -3.08 11.39
CA ASP A 101 -3.28 -4.01 10.29
C ASP A 101 -2.29 -5.19 10.35
N ALA A 102 -2.77 -6.34 9.89
CA ALA A 102 -2.00 -7.56 9.79
C ALA A 102 -2.18 -8.12 8.38
N GLY A 103 -1.08 -8.55 7.76
CA GLY A 103 -1.10 -9.11 6.42
C GLY A 103 -0.23 -10.35 6.32
N ILE A 104 -0.71 -11.34 5.57
CA ILE A 104 0.01 -12.56 5.21
C ILE A 104 0.41 -12.45 3.75
N ILE A 105 1.68 -12.70 3.48
CA ILE A 105 2.24 -12.76 2.14
C ILE A 105 2.23 -14.23 1.73
N ALA A 106 1.46 -14.55 0.70
CA ALA A 106 1.24 -15.90 0.21
C ALA A 106 1.79 -16.02 -1.21
N GLY A 107 2.83 -16.84 -1.39
CA GLY A 107 3.39 -17.15 -2.70
C GLY A 107 2.64 -18.28 -3.36
N GLU A 108 2.44 -18.19 -4.67
CA GLU A 108 1.95 -19.32 -5.45
C GLU A 108 3.07 -20.38 -5.54
N LYS A 109 2.83 -21.57 -4.98
CA LYS A 109 3.71 -22.72 -5.20
C LYS A 109 3.41 -23.34 -6.57
N SER A 110 4.37 -24.05 -7.14
CA SER A 110 4.22 -24.79 -8.41
C SER A 110 3.07 -25.81 -8.45
N ASP A 111 2.45 -26.11 -7.30
CA ASP A 111 1.30 -27.01 -7.12
C ASP A 111 -0.05 -26.26 -7.00
N GLY A 112 -0.09 -24.95 -7.28
CA GLY A 112 -1.30 -24.12 -7.16
C GLY A 112 -1.75 -23.85 -5.72
N SER A 113 -0.98 -24.26 -4.71
CA SER A 113 -1.21 -23.97 -3.30
C SER A 113 -0.51 -22.68 -2.87
N PHE A 114 -1.16 -21.90 -1.99
CA PHE A 114 -0.58 -20.70 -1.40
C PHE A 114 0.39 -21.07 -0.27
N GLY A 115 1.70 -20.89 -0.50
CA GLY A 115 2.73 -21.04 0.51
C GLY A 115 2.88 -19.77 1.35
N HIS A 116 3.01 -19.92 2.68
CA HIS A 116 3.33 -18.79 3.55
C HIS A 116 4.76 -18.30 3.31
N LEU A 117 4.91 -17.08 2.78
CA LEU A 117 6.21 -16.44 2.53
C LEU A 117 6.58 -15.43 3.61
N GLY A 118 5.60 -14.83 4.28
CA GLY A 118 5.86 -13.86 5.32
C GLY A 118 4.60 -13.29 5.95
N GLN A 119 4.81 -12.49 6.99
CA GLN A 119 3.76 -11.78 7.72
C GLN A 119 4.19 -10.34 7.96
N SER A 120 3.22 -9.42 7.91
CA SER A 120 3.40 -8.00 8.19
C SER A 120 2.40 -7.61 9.28
N ILE A 121 2.88 -6.94 10.32
CA ILE A 121 2.03 -6.37 11.36
C ILE A 121 2.41 -4.91 11.49
N ARG A 122 1.39 -4.05 11.53
CA ARG A 122 1.55 -2.61 11.69
C ARG A 122 0.54 -2.09 12.70
N ALA A 123 0.98 -1.09 13.44
CA ALA A 123 0.16 -0.33 14.36
C ALA A 123 0.53 1.14 14.28
N GLY A 124 -0.45 2.02 14.40
CA GLY A 124 -0.26 3.45 14.31
C GLY A 124 -1.28 4.21 15.12
N VAL A 125 -0.91 5.43 15.47
CA VAL A 125 -1.75 6.38 16.18
C VAL A 125 -1.60 7.75 15.55
N GLU A 126 -2.73 8.45 15.42
CA GLU A 126 -2.79 9.84 15.00
C GLU A 126 -3.50 10.65 16.11
N TYR A 127 -2.92 11.79 16.46
CA TYR A 127 -3.48 12.77 17.38
C TYR A 127 -3.77 14.08 16.65
N THR A 128 -5.03 14.49 16.63
CA THR A 128 -5.47 15.74 16.00
C THR A 128 -5.49 16.89 17.00
N TYR A 129 -4.64 17.90 16.79
CA TYR A 129 -4.61 19.14 17.56
C TYR A 129 -5.30 20.29 16.82
N ARG A 130 -6.21 20.98 17.53
CA ARG A 130 -7.00 22.16 17.04
C ARG A 130 -7.59 22.01 15.63
N LYS A 131 -7.94 20.78 15.20
CA LYS A 131 -8.50 20.41 13.87
C LYS A 131 -7.58 20.68 12.66
N ASN A 132 -6.42 21.30 12.87
CA ASN A 132 -5.54 21.72 11.79
C ASN A 132 -4.15 21.08 11.81
N TYR A 133 -3.76 20.48 12.93
CA TYR A 133 -2.47 19.82 13.10
C TYR A 133 -2.68 18.35 13.44
N PHE A 134 -1.87 17.48 12.83
CA PHE A 134 -1.96 16.04 12.97
C PHE A 134 -0.59 15.52 13.38
N PHE A 135 -0.49 14.87 14.52
CA PHE A 135 0.73 14.17 14.94
C PHE A 135 0.52 12.68 14.75
N ARG A 136 1.45 12.01 14.08
CA ARG A 136 1.35 10.59 13.74
C ARG A 136 2.55 9.85 14.29
N GLY A 137 2.32 8.67 14.83
CA GLY A 137 3.36 7.74 15.24
C GLY A 137 2.94 6.33 14.88
N GLY A 138 3.89 5.49 14.48
CA GLY A 138 3.58 4.11 14.13
C GLY A 138 4.79 3.21 14.11
N TYR A 139 4.49 1.92 14.18
CA TYR A 139 5.45 0.84 14.05
C TYR A 139 4.92 -0.16 13.03
N GLY A 140 5.79 -0.62 12.14
CA GLY A 140 5.40 -1.58 11.13
C GLY A 140 6.60 -2.17 10.40
N ASN A 141 6.58 -3.48 10.19
CA ASN A 141 7.64 -4.20 9.46
C ASN A 141 9.06 -3.89 9.98
N GLY A 142 9.24 -3.81 11.31
CA GLY A 142 10.53 -3.50 11.94
C GLY A 142 10.93 -2.02 11.87
N ARG A 143 10.08 -1.15 11.34
CA ARG A 143 10.34 0.29 11.17
C ARG A 143 9.51 1.10 12.14
N ILE A 144 10.11 2.17 12.68
CA ILE A 144 9.42 3.15 13.51
C ILE A 144 9.27 4.43 12.71
N GLY A 145 8.06 4.98 12.69
CA GLY A 145 7.76 6.21 11.97
C GLY A 145 7.13 7.26 12.90
N VAL A 146 7.55 8.50 12.76
CA VAL A 146 6.91 9.68 13.37
C VAL A 146 6.63 10.71 12.28
N GLY A 147 5.53 11.43 12.41
CA GLY A 147 5.16 12.42 11.41
C GLY A 147 4.28 13.53 11.98
N ALA A 148 4.28 14.65 11.28
CA ALA A 148 3.42 15.78 11.56
C ALA A 148 2.79 16.27 10.25
N GLY A 149 1.52 16.62 10.31
CA GLY A 149 0.76 17.15 9.20
C GLY A 149 0.05 18.43 9.59
N MET A 150 -0.14 19.32 8.62
CA MET A 150 -0.96 20.50 8.77
C MET A 150 -1.91 20.64 7.59
N ASN A 151 -3.12 21.10 7.86
CA ASN A 151 -4.01 21.57 6.81
C ASN A 151 -4.01 23.11 6.76
N PHE A 152 -4.14 23.64 5.55
CA PHE A 152 -4.25 25.06 5.31
C PHE A 152 -5.22 25.30 4.15
N SER A 153 -5.59 26.57 3.97
CA SER A 153 -6.55 26.98 2.95
C SER A 153 -5.78 27.71 1.84
N PHE A 154 -5.93 27.25 0.60
CA PHE A 154 -5.31 27.81 -0.59
C PHE A 154 -6.37 28.50 -1.47
N LEU A 155 -7.42 27.80 -1.92
CA LEU A 155 -8.59 28.34 -2.62
C LEU A 155 -9.89 28.23 -1.80
N LYS A 156 -10.17 27.05 -1.21
CA LYS A 156 -11.29 26.81 -0.28
C LYS A 156 -10.77 26.53 1.12
N LYS A 157 -11.63 26.65 2.13
CA LYS A 157 -11.26 26.40 3.54
C LYS A 157 -10.79 24.94 3.73
N ASN A 158 -9.54 24.75 4.15
CA ASN A 158 -8.87 23.45 4.38
C ASN A 158 -8.73 22.56 3.14
N ASP A 159 -8.36 23.12 2.00
CA ASP A 159 -8.21 22.40 0.74
C ASP A 159 -6.78 21.89 0.46
N ALA A 160 -5.79 22.30 1.26
CA ALA A 160 -4.41 21.86 1.11
C ALA A 160 -3.88 21.21 2.38
N PHE A 161 -3.07 20.16 2.20
CA PHE A 161 -2.42 19.42 3.28
C PHE A 161 -0.93 19.30 3.00
N LEU A 162 -0.13 19.60 4.03
CA LEU A 162 1.31 19.37 4.04
C LEU A 162 1.61 18.35 5.13
N ASP A 163 2.20 17.23 4.74
CA ASP A 163 2.57 16.15 5.64
C ASP A 163 4.07 15.89 5.57
N TYR A 164 4.68 15.73 6.74
CA TYR A 164 6.06 15.32 6.91
C TYR A 164 6.12 14.05 7.75
N ALA A 165 6.90 13.07 7.30
CA ALA A 165 7.18 11.86 8.06
C ALA A 165 8.67 11.52 8.04
N MET A 166 9.15 11.04 9.18
CA MET A 166 10.48 10.46 9.35
C MET A 166 10.30 8.98 9.71
N ILE A 167 10.95 8.11 8.96
CA ILE A 167 10.93 6.66 9.17
C ILE A 167 12.36 6.24 9.51
N ALA A 168 12.54 5.63 10.67
CA ALA A 168 13.79 5.03 11.08
C ALA A 168 13.73 3.51 10.85
N GLU A 169 14.72 3.01 10.11
CA GLU A 169 14.95 1.59 9.88
C GLU A 169 16.35 1.26 10.38
N LEU A 170 16.45 0.55 11.49
CA LEU A 170 17.74 0.14 12.05
C LEU A 170 18.18 -1.18 11.38
N PRO A 171 19.37 -1.27 10.74
CA PRO A 171 20.47 -0.30 10.67
C PRO A 171 20.50 0.57 9.38
N ALA A 172 19.51 0.45 8.48
CA ALA A 172 19.50 1.08 7.16
C ALA A 172 19.49 2.63 7.15
N GLY A 173 19.13 3.27 8.25
CA GLY A 173 19.19 4.73 8.43
C GLY A 173 17.82 5.38 8.64
N MET A 174 17.72 6.66 8.27
CA MET A 174 16.48 7.44 8.38
C MET A 174 16.04 7.93 7.00
N ALA A 175 14.77 7.75 6.69
CA ALA A 175 14.13 8.27 5.50
C ALA A 175 13.19 9.42 5.87
N HIS A 176 13.18 10.47 5.05
CA HIS A 176 12.28 11.61 5.19
C HIS A 176 11.33 11.63 4.00
N ILE A 177 10.04 11.76 4.29
CA ILE A 177 8.97 11.80 3.29
C ILE A 177 8.22 13.11 3.47
N ILE A 178 8.12 13.88 2.40
CA ILE A 178 7.31 15.09 2.32
C ILE A 178 6.20 14.83 1.32
N THR A 179 4.96 15.02 1.75
CA THR A 179 3.78 14.86 0.91
C THR A 179 2.98 16.14 0.91
N TYR A 180 2.51 16.53 -0.26
CA TYR A 180 1.65 17.67 -0.45
C TYR A 180 0.39 17.23 -1.19
N VAL A 181 -0.80 17.59 -0.67
CA VAL A 181 -2.09 17.22 -1.26
C VAL A 181 -2.96 18.46 -1.45
N PHE A 182 -3.64 18.52 -2.60
CA PHE A 182 -4.67 19.51 -2.92
C PHE A 182 -6.03 18.81 -3.12
N HIS A 183 -7.08 19.40 -2.55
CA HIS A 183 -8.47 19.01 -2.76
C HIS A 183 -9.22 20.14 -3.48
N PHE A 184 -10.08 19.80 -4.44
CA PHE A 184 -10.83 20.79 -5.24
C PHE A 184 -12.34 20.64 -5.03
#